data_AF-A0A7C2ECN3-F1
#
_entry.id   AF-A0A7C2ECN3-F1
#
_cell.length_a   1.000
_cell.length_b   1.000
_cell.length_c   1.000
_cell.angle_alpha   90.00
_cell.angle_beta   90.00
_cell.angle_gamma   90.00
#
_symmetry.space_group_name_H-M   'P 1'
#
loop_
_entity.id
_entity.type
_entity.pdbx_description
1 polymer ?
#
loop_
_entity_poly.entity_id
_entity_poly.type
_entity_poly.pdbx_seq_one_letter_code
_entity_poly.pdbx_strand_id
1 'polypeptide(L)' 'MTTLTTNRVATTGISGFIATLTGMLRAWNDARVTRNALSRLSDRELDDIGLCRGDIEDIATGR' A
#
# COMPACT_ATOMS: atom_id res chain seq x y z
N MET A 1 -27.49 -30.57 13.59
CA MET A 1 -27.17 -29.26 12.97
C MET A 1 -25.97 -28.69 13.70
N THR A 2 -24.78 -28.79 13.11
CA THR A 2 -23.54 -28.28 13.70
C THR A 2 -23.46 -26.77 13.46
N THR A 3 -23.67 -25.98 14.51
CA THR A 3 -23.47 -24.54 14.50
C THR A 3 -21.97 -24.26 14.53
N LEU A 4 -21.36 -24.06 13.36
CA LEU A 4 -20.02 -23.48 13.26
C LEU A 4 -20.12 -22.00 13.65
N THR A 5 -19.95 -21.71 14.94
CA THR A 5 -19.72 -20.36 15.43
C THR A 5 -18.34 -19.90 14.97
N THR A 6 -18.29 -19.19 13.83
CA THR A 6 -17.13 -18.40 13.45
C THR A 6 -16.91 -17.34 14.53
N ASN A 7 -15.92 -17.58 15.40
CA ASN A 7 -15.40 -16.58 16.33
C ASN A 7 -14.72 -15.48 15.51
N ARG A 8 -15.49 -14.46 15.10
CA ARG A 8 -14.92 -13.22 14.57
C ARG A 8 -14.21 -12.56 15.73
N VAL A 9 -12.89 -12.69 15.80
CA VAL A 9 -12.05 -11.86 16.66
C VAL A 9 -12.21 -10.42 16.17
N ALA A 10 -13.23 -9.74 16.68
CA ALA A 10 -13.32 -8.30 16.59
C ALA A 10 -12.21 -7.79 17.52
N THR A 11 -11.09 -7.38 16.94
CA THR A 11 -9.99 -6.66 17.60
C THR A 11 -10.48 -5.26 18.01
N THR A 12 -11.53 -5.21 18.84
CA THR A 12 -12.17 -3.97 19.30
C THR A 12 -11.43 -3.38 20.52
N GLY A 13 -10.11 -3.21 20.38
CA GLY A 13 -9.23 -2.72 21.45
C GLY A 13 -7.91 -2.16 20.90
N ILE A 14 -6.99 -1.78 21.78
CA ILE A 14 -5.68 -1.19 21.45
C ILE A 14 -4.91 -2.02 20.40
N SER A 15 -5.06 -3.36 20.42
CA SER A 15 -4.47 -4.25 19.42
C SER A 15 -4.99 -4.01 17.99
N GLY A 16 -6.29 -3.74 17.82
CA GLY A 16 -6.88 -3.38 16.53
C GLY A 16 -6.40 -2.00 16.05
N PHE A 17 -6.32 -1.03 16.96
CA PHE A 17 -5.79 0.30 16.65
C PHE A 17 -4.33 0.27 16.19
N ILE A 18 -3.47 -0.48 16.89
CA ILE A 18 -2.06 -0.67 16.49
C ILE A 18 -1.98 -1.38 15.13
N ALA A 19 -2.83 -2.38 14.88
CA ALA A 19 -2.89 -3.05 13.57
C ALA A 19 -3.27 -2.08 12.45
N THR A 20 -4.24 -1.19 12.66
CA THR A 20 -4.61 -0.15 11.70
C THR A 20 -3.47 0.84 11.46
N LEU A 21 -2.84 1.35 12.53
CA LEU A 21 -1.71 2.29 12.41
C LEU A 21 -0.54 1.67 11.66
N THR A 22 -0.17 0.43 11.99
CA THR A 22 0.92 -0.27 11.29
C THR A 22 0.57 -0.51 9.82
N GLY A 23 -0.68 -0.82 9.49
CA GLY A 23 -1.16 -0.90 8.10
C GLY A 23 -1.02 0.43 7.36
N MET A 24 -1.46 1.54 7.96
CA MET A 24 -1.33 2.89 7.37
C MET A 24 0.12 3.29 7.15
N LEU A 25 1.00 3.03 8.13
CA LEU A 25 2.43 3.33 8.03
C LEU A 25 3.11 2.52 6.93
N ARG A 26 2.75 1.23 6.80
CA ARG A 26 3.24 0.38 5.70
C ARG A 26 2.81 0.91 4.34
N ALA A 27 1.52 1.21 4.17
CA ALA A 27 1.00 1.76 2.91
C ALA A 27 1.70 3.08 2.54
N TRP A 28 1.91 3.98 3.50
CA TRP A 28 2.65 5.22 3.26
C TRP A 28 4.12 4.99 2.89
N ASN A 29 4.77 4.02 3.55
CA ASN A 29 6.14 3.68 3.24
C ASN A 29 6.26 3.08 1.83
N ASP A 30 5.39 2.15 1.48
CA ASP A 30 5.35 1.52 0.15
C ASP A 30 5.13 2.56 -0.95
N ALA A 31 4.23 3.53 -0.72
CA ALA A 31 4.04 4.66 -1.62
C ALA A 31 5.33 5.49 -1.79
N ARG A 32 6.00 5.84 -0.69
CA ARG A 32 7.26 6.60 -0.76
C ARG A 32 8.39 5.82 -1.43
N VAL A 33 8.51 4.53 -1.15
CA VAL A 33 9.53 3.68 -1.75
C VAL A 33 9.29 3.55 -3.25
N THR A 34 8.05 3.28 -3.67
CA THR A 34 7.66 3.19 -5.09
C THR A 34 7.93 4.51 -5.81
N ARG A 35 7.50 5.64 -5.25
CA ARG A 35 7.76 6.97 -5.80
C ARG A 35 9.26 7.23 -5.96
N ASN A 36 10.06 6.92 -4.95
CA ASN A 36 11.51 7.13 -5.00
C ASN A 36 12.19 6.21 -6.02
N ALA A 37 11.77 4.95 -6.11
CA ALA A 37 12.30 4.00 -7.08
C ALA A 37 12.01 4.46 -8.52
N LEU A 38 10.77 4.84 -8.80
CA LEU A 38 10.37 5.34 -10.12
C LEU A 38 10.98 6.71 -10.45
N SER A 39 11.10 7.61 -9.46
CA SER A 39 11.69 8.94 -9.68
C SER A 39 13.19 8.89 -9.98
N ARG A 40 13.88 7.81 -9.59
CA ARG A 40 15.31 7.60 -9.89
C ARG A 40 15.55 7.11 -11.31
N LEU A 41 14.53 6.60 -11.99
CA LEU A 41 14.60 6.22 -13.40
C LEU A 41 14.62 7.48 -14.29
N SER A 42 15.34 7.36 -15.40
CA SER A 42 15.32 8.34 -16.48
C SER A 42 14.02 8.27 -17.28
N ASP A 43 13.73 9.31 -18.05
CA ASP A 43 12.50 9.37 -18.85
C ASP A 43 12.41 8.24 -19.87
N ARG A 44 13.56 7.79 -20.40
CA ARG A 44 13.61 6.63 -21.32
C ARG A 44 13.35 5.32 -20.61
N GLU A 45 13.89 5.12 -19.42
CA GLU A 45 13.63 3.89 -18.65
C GLU A 45 12.16 3.82 -18.19
N LEU A 46 11.54 4.97 -17.91
CA LEU A 46 10.10 5.04 -17.68
C LEU A 46 9.31 4.70 -18.95
N ASP A 47 9.70 5.24 -20.11
CA ASP A 47 9.08 4.94 -21.41
C ASP A 47 9.21 3.46 -21.80
N ASP A 48 10.34 2.83 -21.49
CA ASP A 48 10.59 1.40 -21.72
C ASP A 48 9.59 0.50 -20.98
N ILE A 49 9.11 0.95 -19.81
CA ILE A 49 8.04 0.27 -19.04
C ILE A 49 6.65 0.86 -19.29
N GLY A 50 6.53 1.79 -20.24
CA GLY A 50 5.27 2.41 -20.65
C GLY A 50 4.70 3.41 -19.65
N LEU A 51 5.54 4.05 -18.84
CA LEU A 51 5.15 5.05 -17.85
C LEU A 51 5.68 6.44 -18.19
N CYS A 52 4.95 7.47 -17.75
CA CYS A 52 5.44 8.85 -17.72
C CYS A 52 5.64 9.34 -16.29
N ARG A 53 6.36 10.46 -16.11
CA ARG A 53 6.58 11.05 -14.77
C ARG A 53 5.28 11.41 -14.05
N GLY A 54 4.19 11.67 -14.78
CA GLY A 54 2.88 11.97 -14.22
C GLY A 54 2.25 10.76 -13.51
N ASP A 55 2.47 9.55 -14.04
CA ASP A 55 1.84 8.32 -13.54
C ASP A 55 2.46 7.84 -12.21
N ILE A 56 3.66 8.34 -11.88
CA ILE A 56 4.41 7.92 -10.68
C ILE A 56 3.59 8.13 -9.40
N GLU A 57 2.85 9.23 -9.30
CA GLU A 57 2.06 9.53 -8.10
C GLU A 57 0.81 8.64 -8.01
N ASP A 58 0.12 8.40 -9.12
CA ASP A 58 -1.04 7.50 -9.16
C ASP A 58 -0.62 6.07 -8.80
N ILE A 59 0.50 5.58 -9.33
CA ILE A 59 1.04 4.23 -9.00
C ILE A 59 1.52 4.16 -7.55
N ALA A 60 2.22 5.18 -7.06
CA ALA A 60 2.71 5.20 -5.69
C ALA A 60 1.55 5.18 -4.68
N THR A 61 0.44 5.85 -4.98
CA THR A 61 -0.73 5.90 -4.09
C THR A 61 -1.73 4.77 -4.33
N GLY A 62 -1.57 4.00 -5.41
CA GLY A 62 -2.43 2.88 -5.78
C GLY A 62 -3.81 3.32 -6.29
N ARG A 63 -3.86 4.45 -6.99
CA ARG A 63 -5.09 5.08 -7.49
C ARG A 63 -5.48 4.62 -8.90
#